data_AF-A0AAP0JKD9-F1
#
_entry.id   AF-A0AAP0JKD9-F1
#
_cell.length_a   1.000
_cell.length_b   1.000
_cell.length_c   1.000
_cell.angle_alpha   90.00
_cell.angle_beta   90.00
_cell.angle_gamma   90.00
#
_symmetry.space_group_name_H-M   'P 1'
#
loop_
_entity.id
_entity.type
_entity.pdbx_description
1 polymer ?
#
loop_
_entity_poly.entity_id
_entity_poly.type
_entity_poly.pdbx_seq_one_letter_code
_entity_poly.pdbx_strand_id
1 'polypeptide(L)'
;MSLPGGRTAHSRFKIPILLDSTSTCFISKQSDLADLIRHASLIIWDEATMAHRHALEALDRTLRDITDIDDFFGGKNIVLGGDFRQVLSVVPNGTRSETIDASLIRAPFWKNVKKKKN
;
A
#
# COMPACT_ATOMS: atom_id res chain seq x y z
N MET A 1 -11.10 12.68 -4.86
CA MET A 1 -12.15 13.17 -3.93
C MET A 1 -11.98 12.34 -2.67
N SER A 2 -11.25 12.87 -1.68
CA SER A 2 -10.91 12.12 -0.47
C SER A 2 -12.19 11.69 0.27
N LEU A 3 -12.25 10.42 0.67
CA LEU A 3 -13.36 9.89 1.49
C LEU A 3 -13.52 10.75 2.76
N PRO A 4 -14.73 11.26 3.05
CA PRO A 4 -14.96 12.06 4.25
C PRO A 4 -14.64 11.23 5.51
N GLY A 5 -13.73 11.74 6.34
CA GLY A 5 -13.20 11.03 7.53
C GLY A 5 -11.91 10.24 7.31
N GLY A 6 -11.34 10.24 6.08
CA GLY A 6 -10.08 9.58 5.77
C GLY A 6 -8.84 10.29 6.35
N ARG A 7 -7.78 9.51 6.60
CA ARG A 7 -6.41 10.01 6.87
C ARG A 7 -5.50 9.60 5.72
N THR A 8 -4.47 10.39 5.43
CA THR A 8 -3.48 10.03 4.40
C THR A 8 -2.80 8.71 4.75
N ALA A 9 -2.52 7.85 3.76
CA ALA A 9 -1.88 6.56 4.01
C ALA A 9 -0.53 6.69 4.75
N HIS A 10 0.26 7.71 4.42
CA HIS A 10 1.50 8.01 5.12
C HIS A 10 1.30 8.26 6.62
N SER A 11 0.31 9.08 7.00
CA SER A 11 0.04 9.33 8.43
C SER A 11 -0.61 8.13 9.12
N ARG A 12 -1.46 7.39 8.40
CA ARG A 12 -2.23 6.29 8.97
C ARG A 12 -1.35 5.07 9.20
N PHE A 13 -0.50 4.73 8.26
CA PHE A 13 0.38 3.57 8.33
C PHE A 13 1.80 3.93 8.78
N LYS A 14 2.12 5.20 9.01
CA LYS A 14 3.48 5.65 9.36
C LYS A 14 4.51 5.17 8.32
N ILE A 15 4.17 5.37 7.06
CA ILE A 15 5.01 4.97 5.91
C ILE A 15 6.27 5.85 5.92
N PRO A 16 7.48 5.26 5.88
CA PRO A 16 8.73 6.02 5.79
C PRO A 16 8.75 6.93 4.55
N ILE A 17 9.40 8.09 4.65
CA ILE A 17 9.59 9.00 3.49
C ILE A 17 10.61 8.40 2.50
N LEU A 18 11.61 7.71 3.02
CA LEU A 18 12.60 6.96 2.23
C LEU A 18 12.15 5.50 2.18
N LEU A 19 11.67 5.06 1.01
CA LEU A 19 11.17 3.72 0.78
C LEU A 19 12.16 2.92 -0.06
N ASP A 20 12.63 1.81 0.49
CA ASP A 20 13.44 0.81 -0.20
C ASP A 20 12.75 -0.58 -0.21
N SER A 21 13.40 -1.56 -0.85
CA SER A 21 12.89 -2.93 -0.97
C SER A 21 12.75 -3.69 0.36
N THR A 22 13.28 -3.16 1.46
CA THR A 22 13.25 -3.75 2.80
C THR A 22 12.42 -2.95 3.81
N SER A 23 12.00 -1.73 3.44
CA SER A 23 11.36 -0.76 4.33
C SER A 23 10.00 -1.24 4.82
N THR A 24 9.78 -1.28 6.14
CA THR A 24 8.48 -1.58 6.75
C THR A 24 7.80 -0.30 7.20
N CYS A 25 6.47 -0.37 7.38
CA CYS A 25 5.73 0.70 8.04
C CYS A 25 6.09 0.74 9.53
N PHE A 26 6.26 1.93 10.12
CA PHE A 26 6.65 2.08 11.54
C PHE A 26 5.48 1.84 12.51
N ILE A 27 4.88 0.65 12.45
CA ILE A 27 3.76 0.22 13.29
C ILE A 27 4.27 -0.86 14.24
N SER A 28 4.24 -0.60 15.54
CA SER A 28 4.54 -1.62 16.55
C SER A 28 3.39 -2.62 16.66
N LYS A 29 3.71 -3.92 16.78
CA LYS A 29 2.72 -5.00 17.02
C LYS A 29 1.84 -4.78 18.26
N GLN A 30 2.31 -3.98 19.20
CA GLN A 30 1.61 -3.67 20.46
C GLN A 30 0.85 -2.35 20.43
N SER A 31 0.76 -1.70 19.27
CA SER A 31 0.04 -0.43 19.14
C SER A 31 -1.46 -0.63 18.91
N ASP A 32 -2.27 0.33 19.35
CA ASP A 32 -3.73 0.35 19.07
C ASP A 32 -4.05 0.24 17.57
N LEU A 33 -3.13 0.73 16.71
CA LEU A 33 -3.25 0.60 15.27
C LEU A 33 -3.07 -0.85 14.81
N ALA A 34 -2.12 -1.58 15.39
CA ALA A 34 -1.93 -2.99 15.08
C ALA A 34 -3.16 -3.81 15.53
N ASP A 35 -3.73 -3.50 16.69
CA ASP A 35 -4.97 -4.13 17.14
C ASP A 35 -6.14 -3.82 16.23
N LEU A 36 -6.26 -2.56 15.79
CA LEU A 36 -7.29 -2.20 14.81
C LEU A 36 -7.09 -2.96 13.49
N ILE A 37 -5.85 -3.10 13.01
CA ILE A 37 -5.53 -3.86 11.80
C ILE A 37 -5.89 -5.34 11.97
N ARG A 38 -5.63 -5.93 13.15
CA ARG A 38 -6.02 -7.33 13.44
C ARG A 38 -7.53 -7.52 13.32
N HIS A 39 -8.31 -6.60 13.87
CA HIS A 39 -9.78 -6.65 13.81
C HIS A 39 -10.37 -6.22 12.46
N ALA A 40 -9.63 -5.45 11.66
CA ALA A 40 -10.09 -5.03 10.35
C ALA A 40 -10.23 -6.23 9.40
N SER A 41 -11.34 -6.29 8.68
CA SER A 41 -11.61 -7.28 7.62
C SER A 41 -11.36 -6.73 6.22
N LEU A 42 -11.36 -5.40 6.08
CA LEU A 42 -11.22 -4.67 4.82
C LEU A 42 -10.40 -3.39 5.06
N ILE A 43 -9.43 -3.15 4.19
CA ILE A 43 -8.67 -1.91 4.13
C ILE A 43 -8.91 -1.27 2.77
N ILE A 44 -9.37 -0.02 2.77
CA ILE A 44 -9.59 0.76 1.55
C ILE A 44 -8.47 1.81 1.47
N TRP A 45 -7.72 1.77 0.38
CA TRP A 45 -6.71 2.78 0.08
C TRP A 45 -7.16 3.53 -1.18
N ASP A 46 -7.71 4.72 -0.99
CA ASP A 46 -8.02 5.63 -2.09
C ASP A 46 -6.77 6.38 -2.58
N GLU A 47 -6.70 6.66 -3.87
CA GLU A 47 -5.51 7.26 -4.52
C GLU A 47 -4.22 6.41 -4.41
N ALA A 48 -4.36 5.08 -4.28
CA ALA A 48 -3.22 4.16 -4.20
C ALA A 48 -2.32 4.22 -5.44
N THR A 49 -2.86 4.60 -6.60
CA THR A 49 -2.11 4.74 -7.86
C THR A 49 -1.02 5.81 -7.82
N MET A 50 -1.13 6.78 -6.91
CA MET A 50 -0.11 7.80 -6.68
C MET A 50 0.99 7.35 -5.71
N ALA A 51 0.81 6.22 -5.03
CA ALA A 51 1.79 5.68 -4.09
C ALA A 51 2.86 4.87 -4.83
N HIS A 52 4.12 5.05 -4.40
CA HIS A 52 5.23 4.23 -4.89
C HIS A 52 4.98 2.75 -4.55
N ARG A 53 5.37 1.83 -5.45
CA ARG A 53 5.24 0.37 -5.24
C ARG A 53 5.76 -0.09 -3.87
N HIS A 54 6.90 0.45 -3.44
CA HIS A 54 7.49 0.13 -2.14
C HIS A 54 6.59 0.50 -0.94
N ALA A 55 5.71 1.50 -1.06
CA ALA A 55 4.74 1.81 -0.01
C ALA A 55 3.74 0.67 0.18
N LEU A 56 3.28 0.04 -0.91
CA LEU A 56 2.41 -1.12 -0.82
C LEU A 56 3.14 -2.38 -0.36
N GLU A 57 4.39 -2.59 -0.78
CA GLU A 57 5.20 -3.71 -0.31
C GLU A 57 5.55 -3.57 1.18
N ALA A 58 5.85 -2.35 1.64
CA ALA A 58 6.03 -2.04 3.05
C ALA A 58 4.76 -2.32 3.85
N LEU A 59 3.59 -1.93 3.33
CA LEU A 59 2.32 -2.24 3.94
C LEU A 59 2.07 -3.76 4.01
N ASP A 60 2.29 -4.48 2.90
CA ASP A 60 2.17 -5.94 2.85
C ASP A 60 3.03 -6.61 3.93
N ARG A 61 4.33 -6.28 3.99
CA ARG A 61 5.26 -6.82 4.99
C ARG A 61 4.80 -6.50 6.42
N THR A 62 4.37 -5.27 6.69
CA THR A 62 3.88 -4.90 8.03
C THR A 62 2.57 -5.59 8.40
N LEU A 63 1.64 -5.77 7.46
CA LEU A 63 0.39 -6.47 7.73
C LEU A 63 0.63 -7.94 8.05
N ARG A 64 1.48 -8.62 7.27
CA ARG A 64 1.91 -10.00 7.56
C ARG A 64 2.52 -10.13 8.94
N ASP A 65 3.38 -9.18 9.31
CA ASP A 65 4.03 -9.16 10.62
C ASP A 65 3.03 -8.93 11.77
N ILE A 66 2.02 -8.07 11.58
CA ILE A 66 0.99 -7.78 12.59
C ILE A 66 0.02 -8.94 12.79
N THR A 67 -0.37 -9.60 11.70
CA THR A 67 -1.34 -10.71 11.71
C THR A 67 -0.70 -12.07 11.93
N ASP A 68 0.62 -12.18 11.77
CA ASP A 68 1.38 -13.44 11.78
C ASP A 68 0.89 -14.44 10.71
N ILE A 69 0.55 -13.92 9.53
CA ILE A 69 0.02 -14.69 8.39
C ILE A 69 0.87 -14.35 7.17
N ASP A 70 1.42 -15.35 6.48
CA ASP A 70 2.32 -15.15 5.32
C ASP A 70 1.57 -14.97 3.97
N ASP A 71 0.24 -14.94 4.01
CA ASP A 71 -0.56 -14.53 2.84
C ASP A 71 -0.40 -13.04 2.53
N PHE A 72 -0.66 -12.65 1.28
CA PHE A 72 -0.67 -11.25 0.88
C PHE A 72 -1.52 -10.38 1.82
N PHE A 73 -0.95 -9.27 2.24
CA PHE A 73 -1.48 -8.30 3.20
C PHE A 73 -1.93 -8.93 4.52
N GLY A 74 -1.27 -10.02 4.95
CA GLY A 74 -1.63 -10.72 6.18
C GLY A 74 -3.03 -11.34 6.13
N GLY A 75 -3.46 -11.77 4.94
CA GLY A 75 -4.80 -12.31 4.68
C GLY A 75 -5.91 -11.24 4.68
N LYS A 76 -5.57 -9.95 4.71
CA LYS A 76 -6.55 -8.86 4.69
C LYS A 76 -7.02 -8.55 3.27
N ASN A 77 -8.31 -8.25 3.15
CA ASN A 77 -8.85 -7.75 1.89
C ASN A 77 -8.43 -6.28 1.71
N ILE A 78 -7.73 -5.99 0.62
CA ILE A 78 -7.35 -4.62 0.24
C ILE A 78 -8.17 -4.18 -0.98
N VAL A 79 -8.79 -3.01 -0.89
CA VAL A 79 -9.39 -2.32 -2.05
C VAL A 79 -8.55 -1.11 -2.37
N LEU A 80 -7.94 -1.12 -3.56
CA LEU A 80 -7.13 -0.03 -4.08
C LEU A 80 -7.99 0.84 -5.00
N GLY A 81 -8.30 2.06 -4.55
CA GLY A 81 -8.90 3.11 -5.34
C GLY A 81 -7.84 3.98 -6.01
N GLY A 82 -8.17 4.56 -7.16
CA GLY A 82 -7.30 5.50 -7.86
C GLY A 82 -7.49 5.46 -9.37
N ASP A 83 -7.12 6.56 -10.04
CA ASP A 83 -7.12 6.59 -11.49
C ASP A 83 -5.81 6.04 -12.04
N PHE A 84 -5.86 4.81 -12.57
CA PHE A 84 -4.72 4.19 -13.25
C PHE A 84 -4.39 4.86 -14.60
N ARG A 85 -5.28 5.73 -15.11
CA ARG A 85 -5.05 6.51 -16.33
C ARG A 85 -4.27 7.81 -16.06
N GLN A 86 -4.09 8.21 -14.79
CA GLN A 86 -3.37 9.42 -14.40
C GLN A 86 -1.84 9.27 -14.26
N VAL A 87 -1.26 8.13 -14.62
CA VAL A 87 0.19 7.94 -14.85
C VAL A 87 1.10 8.16 -13.63
N LEU A 88 1.55 7.02 -13.08
CA LEU A 88 2.84 6.74 -12.45
C LEU A 88 3.28 7.56 -11.22
N SER A 89 3.71 6.85 -10.17
CA SER A 89 4.43 7.38 -9.01
C SER A 89 5.48 8.41 -9.44
N VAL A 90 5.42 9.64 -8.91
CA VAL A 90 6.40 10.67 -9.23
C VAL A 90 7.76 10.24 -8.67
N VAL A 91 8.68 9.84 -9.55
CA VAL A 91 10.10 9.63 -9.23
C VAL A 91 10.84 10.89 -9.65
N PRO A 92 11.25 11.78 -8.73
CA PRO A 92 11.99 12.98 -9.09
C PRO A 92 13.30 12.58 -9.79
N ASN A 93 13.49 13.08 -11.02
CA ASN A 93 14.61 12.75 -11.93
C ASN A 93 14.68 11.30 -12.44
N GLY A 94 13.60 10.51 -12.32
CA GLY A 94 13.56 9.13 -12.81
C GLY A 94 13.31 9.02 -14.33
N THR A 95 14.03 8.13 -14.99
CA THR A 95 13.79 7.71 -16.37
C THR A 95 12.46 6.96 -16.49
N ARG A 96 11.88 6.92 -17.70
CA ARG A 96 10.59 6.23 -17.99
C ARG A 96 10.59 4.77 -17.53
N SER A 97 11.74 4.11 -17.52
CA SER A 97 11.90 2.72 -17.04
C SER A 97 11.78 2.64 -15.52
N GLU A 98 12.44 3.54 -14.79
CA GLU A 98 12.35 3.63 -13.32
C GLU A 98 10.93 3.97 -12.88
N THR A 99 10.21 4.80 -13.64
CA THR A 99 8.81 5.10 -13.35
C THR A 99 7.91 3.87 -13.52
N ILE A 100 8.18 3.02 -14.52
CA ILE A 100 7.46 1.75 -14.73
C ILE A 100 7.81 0.74 -13.62
N ASP A 101 9.07 0.64 -13.20
CA ASP A 101 9.48 -0.25 -12.11
C ASP A 101 8.91 0.18 -10.74
N ALA A 102 8.78 1.48 -10.52
CA ALA A 102 8.11 2.10 -9.37
C ALA A 102 6.58 1.91 -9.35
N SER A 103 6.00 1.37 -10.43
CA SER A 103 4.56 1.24 -10.57
C SER A 103 3.99 0.01 -9.86
N LEU A 104 2.77 0.17 -9.37
CA LEU A 104 1.92 -0.90 -8.82
C LEU A 104 1.84 -2.15 -9.71
N ILE A 105 1.87 -1.98 -11.04
CA ILE A 105 1.77 -3.08 -12.00
C ILE A 105 2.92 -4.08 -11.93
N ARG A 106 4.07 -3.68 -11.37
CA ARG A 106 5.26 -4.54 -11.20
C ARG A 106 5.27 -5.26 -9.85
N ALA A 107 4.34 -4.93 -8.95
CA ALA A 107 4.27 -5.54 -7.62
C ALA A 107 3.98 -7.05 -7.70
N PRO A 108 4.56 -7.89 -6.81
CA PRO A 108 4.38 -9.34 -6.87
C PRO A 108 2.91 -9.78 -6.74
N PHE A 109 2.13 -9.05 -5.93
CA PHE A 109 0.71 -9.29 -5.72
C PHE A 109 -0.17 -8.87 -6.91
N TRP A 110 0.35 -8.10 -7.87
CA TRP A 110 -0.44 -7.54 -8.97
C TRP A 110 -1.13 -8.61 -9.82
N LYS A 111 -0.51 -9.79 -9.96
CA LYS A 111 -1.09 -10.96 -10.66
C LYS A 111 -2.40 -11.44 -10.03
N ASN A 112 -2.60 -11.19 -8.74
CA ASN A 112 -3.77 -11.61 -7.97
C ASN A 112 -4.83 -10.50 -7.84
N VAL A 113 -4.58 -9.32 -8.41
CA VAL A 113 -5.51 -8.18 -8.35
C VAL A 113 -6.65 -8.40 -9.34
N LYS A 114 -7.88 -8.54 -8.82
CA LYS A 114 -9.10 -8.52 -9.64
C LYS A 114 -9.47 -7.08 -9.96
N LYS A 115 -9.45 -6.72 -11.24
CA LYS A 115 -9.86 -5.40 -11.72
C LYS A 115 -11.37 -5.37 -11.87
N LYS A 116 -12.04 -4.47 -11.17
CA LYS A 116 -13.45 -4.16 -11.38
C LYS A 116 -13.54 -2.78 -12.04
N LYS A 117 -13.87 -2.74 -13.33
CA LYS A 117 -14.28 -1.50 -14.00
C LYS A 117 -15.77 -1.31 -13.71
N ASN A 118 -16.13 -0.16 -13.14
CA ASN A 118 -17.51 0.33 -13.20
C ASN A 118 -17.76 0.91 -14.59
#